data_AF-A0A7S2M1H9-F1
#
_entry.id   AF-A0A7S2M1H9-F1
#
_cell.length_a   1.000
_cell.length_b   1.000
_cell.length_c   1.000
_cell.angle_alpha   90.00
_cell.angle_beta   90.00
_cell.angle_gamma   90.00
#
_symmetry.space_group_name_H-M   'P 1'
#
loop_
_entity.id
_entity.type
_entity.pdbx_description
1 polymer ?
#
loop_
_entity_poly.entity_id
_entity_poly.type
_entity_poly.pdbx_seq_one_letter_code
_entity_poly.pdbx_strand_id
1 'polypeptide(L)'
;AGYMGATCALPTGECNPHCGAHGACDPETRECVCEPGFAGPSCDTEVRACPNACSSNGLCLNGECMCGQGWTGDDCSRRHFAPGESEEDLLASPEAIGV
;
A
#
# COMPACT_ATOMS: atom_id res chain seq x y z
N ALA A 1 -4.09 -10.50 -37.47
CA ALA A 1 -5.33 -9.73 -37.25
C ALA A 1 -5.69 -9.87 -35.77
N GLY A 2 -5.91 -8.76 -35.05
CA GLY A 2 -6.00 -8.77 -33.58
C GLY A 2 -6.81 -7.61 -32.99
N TYR A 3 -8.06 -7.44 -33.44
CA TYR A 3 -8.97 -6.43 -32.90
C TYR A 3 -10.38 -7.00 -32.70
N MET A 4 -11.10 -6.51 -31.68
CA MET A 4 -12.44 -6.89 -31.23
C MET A 4 -13.27 -5.65 -30.81
N GLY A 5 -14.53 -5.87 -30.43
CA GLY A 5 -15.48 -4.80 -30.06
C GLY A 5 -16.44 -4.40 -31.21
N ALA A 6 -17.51 -3.67 -30.88
CA ALA A 6 -18.56 -3.28 -31.84
C ALA A 6 -18.04 -2.42 -33.02
N THR A 7 -16.86 -1.82 -32.87
CA THR A 7 -16.17 -1.01 -33.88
C THR A 7 -14.85 -1.60 -34.34
N CYS A 8 -14.49 -2.81 -33.90
CA CYS A 8 -13.17 -3.41 -34.13
C CYS A 8 -12.00 -2.48 -33.72
N ALA A 9 -12.22 -1.59 -32.75
CA ALA A 9 -11.24 -0.63 -32.26
C ALA A 9 -10.44 -1.11 -31.04
N LEU A 10 -10.86 -2.21 -30.40
CA LEU A 10 -10.19 -2.72 -29.21
C LEU A 10 -9.18 -3.80 -29.63
N PRO A 11 -7.89 -3.67 -29.31
CA PRO A 11 -6.94 -4.74 -29.58
C PRO A 11 -7.33 -6.03 -28.86
N THR A 12 -7.23 -7.18 -29.52
CA THR A 12 -7.53 -8.50 -28.92
C THR A 12 -6.44 -8.87 -27.92
N GLY A 13 -6.78 -8.91 -26.63
CA GLY A 13 -5.88 -9.38 -25.58
C GLY A 13 -5.11 -8.29 -24.85
N GLU A 14 -5.45 -7.02 -25.02
CA GLU A 14 -4.82 -5.90 -24.30
C GLU A 14 -5.75 -5.31 -23.23
N CYS A 15 -5.20 -5.02 -22.05
CA CYS A 15 -5.92 -4.28 -21.01
C CYS A 15 -6.32 -2.90 -21.53
N ASN A 16 -7.56 -2.50 -21.23
CA ASN A 16 -8.08 -1.17 -21.52
C ASN A 16 -8.69 -0.60 -20.23
N PRO A 17 -8.05 0.39 -19.58
CA PRO A 17 -6.89 1.14 -20.05
C PRO A 17 -5.60 0.31 -20.10
N HIS A 18 -4.64 0.77 -20.92
CA HIS A 18 -3.31 0.16 -20.98
C HIS A 18 -2.57 0.35 -19.64
N CYS A 19 -1.81 -0.65 -19.20
CA CYS A 19 -1.10 -0.65 -17.91
C CYS A 19 0.17 0.21 -17.85
N GLY A 20 0.30 1.20 -18.75
CA GLY A 20 1.46 2.09 -18.78
C GLY A 20 2.79 1.37 -19.00
N ALA A 21 3.88 1.97 -18.54
CA ALA A 21 5.22 1.37 -18.55
C ALA A 21 5.53 0.53 -17.30
N HIS A 22 4.70 0.64 -16.26
CA HIS A 22 4.96 0.14 -14.91
C HIS A 22 3.92 -0.89 -14.45
N GLY A 23 3.28 -1.58 -15.39
CA GLY A 23 2.28 -2.57 -15.08
C GLY A 23 2.18 -3.67 -16.13
N ALA A 24 1.79 -4.85 -15.68
CA ALA A 24 1.48 -5.99 -16.54
C ALA A 24 -0.04 -6.23 -16.57
N CYS A 25 -0.57 -6.53 -17.75
CA CYS A 25 -1.98 -6.89 -17.91
C CYS A 25 -2.20 -8.35 -17.50
N ASP A 26 -3.08 -8.58 -16.53
CA ASP A 26 -3.54 -9.93 -16.19
C ASP A 26 -4.56 -10.39 -17.25
N PRO A 27 -4.31 -11.50 -17.98
CA PRO A 27 -5.20 -11.94 -19.06
C PRO A 27 -6.51 -12.57 -18.57
N GLU A 28 -6.59 -12.98 -17.31
CA GLU A 28 -7.78 -13.60 -16.70
C GLU A 28 -8.72 -12.53 -16.16
N THR A 29 -8.20 -11.59 -15.36
CA THR A 29 -9.01 -10.54 -14.74
C THR A 29 -9.14 -9.29 -15.61
N ARG A 30 -8.23 -9.09 -16.57
CA ARG A 30 -8.05 -7.85 -17.34
C ARG A 30 -7.76 -6.64 -16.48
N GLU A 31 -7.13 -6.86 -15.33
CA GLU A 31 -6.67 -5.80 -14.44
C GLU A 31 -5.16 -5.59 -14.61
N CYS A 32 -4.70 -4.38 -14.32
CA CYS A 32 -3.29 -4.05 -14.33
C CYS A 32 -2.65 -4.40 -12.99
N VAL A 33 -1.65 -5.27 -13.02
CA VAL A 33 -0.77 -5.56 -11.88
C VAL A 33 0.39 -4.57 -11.93
N CYS A 34 0.40 -3.61 -11.00
CA CYS A 34 1.42 -2.55 -10.97
C CYS A 34 2.72 -2.98 -10.31
N GLU A 35 3.83 -2.45 -10.81
CA GLU A 35 5.14 -2.53 -10.17
C GLU A 35 5.15 -1.78 -8.82
N PRO A 36 6.03 -2.17 -7.88
CA PRO A 36 6.16 -1.45 -6.60
C PRO A 36 6.44 0.04 -6.82
N GLY A 37 5.65 0.88 -6.16
CA GLY A 37 5.76 2.34 -6.32
C GLY A 37 4.86 2.91 -7.41
N PHE A 38 4.02 2.09 -8.05
CA PHE A 38 3.02 2.53 -9.01
C PHE A 38 1.63 2.02 -8.66
N ALA A 39 0.61 2.81 -8.98
CA ALA A 39 -0.78 2.50 -8.66
C ALA A 39 -1.75 3.07 -9.72
N GLY A 40 -3.02 2.71 -9.55
CA GLY A 40 -4.12 3.15 -10.40
C GLY A 40 -4.42 2.16 -11.53
N PRO A 41 -5.51 2.40 -12.29
CA PRO A 41 -6.02 1.47 -13.30
C PRO A 41 -5.07 1.26 -14.49
N SER A 42 -4.11 2.17 -14.67
CA SER A 42 -3.11 2.14 -15.74
C SER A 42 -1.67 2.08 -15.22
N CYS A 43 -1.46 1.96 -13.90
CA CYS A 43 -0.13 1.99 -13.27
C CYS A 43 0.75 3.22 -13.61
N ASP A 44 0.17 4.33 -14.06
CA ASP A 44 0.89 5.57 -14.35
C ASP A 44 1.01 6.50 -13.12
N THR A 45 0.38 6.15 -11.99
CA THR A 45 0.43 6.97 -10.77
C THR A 45 1.60 6.52 -9.91
N GLU A 46 2.65 7.33 -9.84
CA GLU A 46 3.73 7.13 -8.87
C GLU A 46 3.20 7.27 -7.44
N VAL A 47 3.34 6.20 -6.67
CA VAL A 47 3.11 6.18 -5.22
C VAL A 47 4.45 6.02 -4.52
N ARG A 48 4.74 6.92 -3.59
CA ARG A 48 5.97 6.81 -2.82
C ARG A 48 5.87 5.60 -1.88
N ALA A 49 6.91 4.76 -1.90
CA ALA A 49 7.04 3.70 -0.92
C ALA A 49 7.28 4.32 0.47
N CYS A 50 6.64 3.76 1.49
CA CYS A 50 6.89 4.18 2.86
C CYS A 50 8.18 3.59 3.41
N PRO A 51 8.89 4.34 4.28
CA PRO A 51 10.09 3.83 4.94
C PRO A 51 9.76 2.57 5.75
N ASN A 52 10.57 1.52 5.59
CA ASN A 52 10.43 0.22 6.29
C ASN A 52 9.01 -0.37 6.30
N ALA A 53 8.17 -0.07 5.30
CA ALA A 53 6.75 -0.46 5.30
C ALA A 53 6.02 -0.06 6.61
N CYS A 54 6.35 1.11 7.16
CA CYS A 54 5.85 1.60 8.45
C CYS A 54 6.07 0.61 9.60
N SER A 55 7.16 -0.17 9.55
CA SER A 55 7.52 -1.20 10.53
C SER A 55 6.38 -2.17 10.87
N SER A 56 5.40 -2.34 9.98
CA SER A 56 4.15 -3.07 10.21
C SER A 56 3.29 -2.53 11.38
N ASN A 57 3.58 -1.33 11.87
CA ASN A 57 2.92 -0.66 12.99
C ASN A 57 2.06 0.52 12.54
N GLY A 58 1.88 0.71 11.24
CA GLY A 58 1.13 1.81 10.68
C GLY A 58 0.64 1.53 9.26
N LEU A 59 -0.19 2.44 8.76
CA LEU A 59 -0.65 2.43 7.38
C LEU A 59 0.24 3.31 6.52
N CYS A 60 0.65 2.79 5.37
CA CYS A 60 1.40 3.54 4.38
C CYS A 60 0.45 4.31 3.46
N LEU A 61 0.58 5.63 3.42
CA LEU A 61 -0.17 6.52 2.55
C LEU A 61 0.78 7.39 1.76
N ASN A 62 1.05 6.98 0.51
CA ASN A 62 1.88 7.71 -0.44
C ASN A 62 3.22 8.21 0.12
N GLY A 63 3.96 7.31 0.79
CA GLY A 63 5.29 7.58 1.35
C GLY A 63 5.27 8.09 2.79
N GLU A 64 4.09 8.37 3.35
CA GLU A 64 3.92 8.80 4.74
C GLU A 64 3.30 7.69 5.59
N CYS A 65 3.85 7.47 6.78
CA CYS A 65 3.37 6.47 7.71
C CYS A 65 2.39 7.05 8.72
N MET A 66 1.14 6.58 8.67
CA MET A 66 0.16 6.81 9.72
C MET A 66 0.32 5.73 10.80
N CYS A 67 1.03 6.05 11.88
CA CYS A 67 1.29 5.12 12.95
C CYS A 67 0.02 4.75 13.73
N GLY A 68 -0.09 3.47 14.06
CA GLY A 68 -1.11 2.94 14.96
C GLY A 68 -0.90 3.41 16.40
N GLN A 69 -1.89 3.13 17.24
CA GLN A 69 -1.81 3.44 18.65
C GLN A 69 -0.57 2.80 19.29
N GLY A 70 0.16 3.56 20.10
CA GLY A 70 1.38 3.08 20.75
C GLY A 70 2.65 3.23 19.91
N TRP A 71 2.60 3.79 18.69
CA TRP A 71 3.74 3.90 17.78
C TRP A 71 3.92 5.32 17.21
N THR A 72 5.16 5.68 16.90
CA THR A 72 5.56 6.98 16.35
C THR A 72 6.86 6.88 15.55
N GLY A 73 7.29 8.01 14.99
CA GLY A 73 8.45 8.12 14.10
C GLY A 73 8.05 7.99 12.64
N ASP A 74 8.97 8.34 11.74
CA ASP A 74 8.73 8.39 10.29
C ASP A 74 8.31 7.04 9.70
N ASP A 75 8.69 5.95 10.35
CA ASP A 75 8.36 4.58 9.96
C ASP A 75 7.64 3.79 11.06
N CYS A 76 7.13 4.44 12.10
CA CYS A 76 6.42 3.77 13.21
C CYS A 76 7.24 2.69 13.94
N SER A 77 8.57 2.78 13.92
CA SER A 77 9.46 1.87 14.64
C SER A 77 9.57 2.16 16.14
N ARG A 78 9.14 3.35 16.59
CA ARG A 78 9.31 3.81 17.96
C ARG A 78 8.01 3.66 18.73
N ARG A 79 8.05 3.07 19.92
CA ARG A 79 6.89 3.05 20.82
C ARG A 79 6.62 4.45 21.37
N HIS A 80 5.36 4.88 21.33
CA HIS A 80 4.88 6.16 21.85
C HIS A 80 3.68 5.93 22.76
N PHE A 81 3.84 6.26 24.03
CA PHE A 81 2.77 6.23 25.03
C PHE A 81 1.95 7.51 24.89
N ALA A 82 0.62 7.41 24.85
CA ALA A 82 -0.25 8.58 24.74
C ALA A 82 -0.07 9.49 25.97
N PRO A 83 -0.27 10.81 25.82
CA PRO A 83 -0.23 11.73 26.96
C PRO A 83 -1.31 11.33 27.98
N GLY A 84 -0.87 10.79 29.12
CA GLY A 84 -1.74 10.26 30.17
C GLY A 84 -1.51 8.79 30.52
N GLU A 85 -0.65 8.06 29.80
CA GLU A 85 -0.21 6.70 30.18
C GLU A 85 1.09 6.79 31.00
N SER A 86 1.02 6.53 32.32
CA SER A 86 2.18 6.42 33.21
C SER A 86 2.62 4.96 33.40
N GLU A 87 3.80 4.73 33.99
CA GLU A 87 4.37 3.37 34.23
C GLU A 87 3.43 2.43 35.02
N GLU A 88 2.42 2.98 35.71
CA GLU A 88 1.36 2.27 36.43
C GLU A 88 0.26 1.69 35.52
N ASP A 89 -0.08 2.33 34.40
CA ASP A 89 -1.05 1.81 33.42
C ASP A 89 -0.46 0.64 32.60
N LEU A 90 0.86 0.60 32.47
CA LEU A 90 1.60 -0.52 31.87
C LEU A 90 1.53 -1.80 32.73
N LEU A 91 1.29 -1.68 34.04
CA LEU A 91 1.14 -2.81 34.97
C LEU A 91 -0.29 -3.38 34.98
N ALA A 92 -1.27 -2.65 34.44
CA ALA A 92 -2.66 -3.08 34.35
C ALA A 92 -3.00 -3.81 33.04
N SER A 93 -2.10 -3.80 32.05
CA SER A 93 -2.30 -4.41 30.74
C SER A 93 -1.47 -5.69 30.62
N PRO A 94 -2.08 -6.90 30.73
CA PRO A 94 -1.36 -8.17 30.78
C PRO A 94 -0.57 -8.53 29.51
N GLU A 95 -0.68 -7.72 28.45
CA GLU A 95 -0.02 -7.97 27.16
C GLU A 95 1.25 -7.12 26.92
N ALA A 96 1.64 -6.27 27.89
CA ALA A 96 2.82 -5.39 27.74
C ALA A 96 4.15 -6.03 28.17
N ILE A 97 4.13 -7.23 28.77
CA ILE A 97 5.34 -7.93 29.22
C ILE A 97 5.57 -9.14 28.30
N GLY A 98 6.22 -8.88 27.18
CA GLY A 98 6.94 -9.94 26.46
C GLY A 98 8.14 -10.37 27.31
N VAL A 99 8.07 -11.58 27.84
CA VAL A 99 9.19 -12.30 28.47
C VAL A 99 10.28 -12.61 27.43
#